data_AF-G2PHA7-F1
#
_entry.id   AF-G2PHA7-F1
#
_cell.length_a   1.000
_cell.length_b   1.000
_cell.length_c   1.000
_cell.angle_alpha   90.00
_cell.angle_beta   90.00
_cell.angle_gamma   90.00
#
_symmetry.space_group_name_H-M   'P 1'
#
loop_
_entity.id
_entity.type
_entity.pdbx_description
1 polymer ?
#
loop_
_entity_poly.entity_id
_entity_poly.type
_entity_poly.pdbx_seq_one_letter_code
_entity_poly.pdbx_strand_id
1 'polypeptide(L)'
;MPDRPEIVCICGSTRFVDEMRAVNRDLTFAGVIVVAPGEADELITDKQKPALDALHLRKIDLADRVLVVNVNVRPSSPARGARGHLPSGPALCIDGPFHL
;
A
#
# COMPACT_ATOMS: atom_id res chain seq x y z
N MET A 1 17.03 9.00 15.21
CA MET A 1 16.28 7.87 14.63
C MET A 1 14.94 7.86 15.32
N PRO A 2 13.80 7.73 14.62
CA PRO A 2 12.50 7.62 15.29
C PRO A 2 12.50 6.42 16.25
N ASP A 3 11.76 6.51 17.35
CA ASP A 3 11.74 5.51 18.42
C ASP A 3 11.14 4.15 17.99
N ARG A 4 10.53 4.10 16.80
CA ARG A 4 10.02 2.88 16.17
C ARG A 4 10.31 2.86 14.66
N PRO A 5 10.41 1.66 14.06
CA PRO A 5 10.38 1.50 12.62
C PRO A 5 9.15 2.17 12.00
N GLU A 6 9.31 2.66 10.78
CA GLU A 6 8.21 3.16 9.97
C GLU A 6 7.28 2.01 9.56
N ILE A 7 5.98 2.26 9.52
CA ILE A 7 4.95 1.32 9.08
C ILE A 7 4.43 1.77 7.71
N VAL A 8 4.59 0.91 6.70
CA VAL A 8 4.13 1.17 5.33
C VAL A 8 3.08 0.14 4.94
N CYS A 9 1.87 0.59 4.60
CA CYS A 9 0.89 -0.26 3.96
C CYS A 9 1.13 -0.26 2.45
N ILE A 10 1.35 -1.44 1.86
CA ILE A 10 1.40 -1.57 0.41
C ILE A 10 0.02 -1.97 -0.12
N CYS A 11 -0.39 -1.37 -1.23
CA CYS A 11 -1.65 -1.68 -1.90
C CYS A 11 -1.42 -1.75 -3.41
N GLY A 12 -2.34 -2.36 -4.15
CA GLY A 12 -2.27 -2.40 -5.60
C GLY A 12 -3.28 -3.37 -6.17
N SER A 13 -3.32 -3.45 -7.51
CA SER A 13 -4.08 -4.50 -8.17
C SER A 13 -3.39 -5.85 -7.93
N THR A 14 -4.18 -6.92 -7.77
CA THR A 14 -3.67 -8.31 -7.73
C THR A 14 -2.88 -8.70 -8.98
N ARG A 15 -3.03 -7.95 -10.08
CA ARG A 15 -2.22 -8.09 -11.30
C ARG A 15 -0.73 -7.76 -11.09
N PHE A 16 -0.38 -7.06 -10.02
CA PHE A 16 0.99 -6.61 -9.71
C PHE A 16 1.55 -7.29 -8.46
N VAL A 17 1.18 -8.56 -8.22
CA VAL A 17 1.58 -9.28 -7.00
C VAL A 17 3.10 -9.44 -6.89
N ASP A 18 3.78 -9.66 -8.01
CA ASP A 18 5.23 -9.84 -8.03
C ASP A 18 5.97 -8.52 -7.73
N GLU A 19 5.47 -7.40 -8.25
CA GLU A 19 5.98 -6.07 -7.93
C GLU A 19 5.71 -5.72 -6.46
N MET A 20 4.52 -6.04 -5.94
CA MET A 20 4.21 -5.84 -4.52
C MET A 20 5.12 -6.68 -3.62
N ARG A 21 5.43 -7.93 -4.00
CA ARG A 21 6.41 -8.79 -3.29
C ARG A 21 7.82 -8.22 -3.35
N ALA A 22 8.23 -7.66 -4.49
CA ALA A 22 9.52 -7.01 -4.63
C ALA A 22 9.64 -5.78 -3.71
N VAL A 23 8.64 -4.90 -3.73
CA VAL A 23 8.60 -3.72 -2.85
C VAL A 23 8.59 -4.11 -1.37
N ASN A 24 7.80 -5.13 -1.01
CA ASN A 24 7.77 -5.66 0.36
C ASN A 24 9.17 -6.08 0.83
N ARG A 25 9.87 -6.86 0.02
CA ARG A 25 11.24 -7.32 0.32
C ARG A 25 12.21 -6.14 0.47
N ASP A 26 12.16 -5.18 -0.45
CA ASP A 26 13.09 -4.03 -0.45
C ASP A 26 12.85 -3.13 0.78
N LEU A 27 11.59 -2.87 1.14
CA LEU A 27 11.22 -2.13 2.36
C LEU A 27 11.62 -2.88 3.63
N THR A 28 11.40 -4.19 3.67
CA THR A 28 11.80 -5.03 4.82
C THR A 28 13.31 -4.95 5.03
N PHE A 29 14.12 -5.01 3.97
CA PHE A 29 15.58 -4.84 4.08
C PHE A 29 16.00 -3.43 4.50
N ALA A 30 15.17 -2.42 4.22
CA ALA A 30 15.38 -1.05 4.69
C ALA A 30 14.97 -0.85 6.17
N GLY A 31 14.50 -1.90 6.86
CA GLY A 31 14.09 -1.84 8.27
C GLY A 31 12.69 -1.26 8.49
N VAL A 32 11.83 -1.32 7.46
CA VAL A 32 10.44 -0.84 7.51
C VAL A 32 9.50 -2.01 7.85
N ILE A 33 8.48 -1.74 8.67
CA ILE A 33 7.37 -2.68 8.91
C ILE A 33 6.41 -2.58 7.74
N VAL A 34 6.23 -3.66 6.99
CA VAL A 34 5.35 -3.68 5.81
C VAL A 34 4.03 -4.37 6.13
N VAL A 35 2.93 -3.67 5.87
CA VAL A 35 1.57 -4.23 5.92
C VAL A 35 1.15 -4.58 4.49
N ALA A 36 1.33 -5.85 4.12
CA ALA A 36 1.00 -6.36 2.78
C ALA A 36 -0.50 -6.66 2.59
N PRO A 37 -1.04 -6.58 1.36
CA PRO A 37 -2.37 -7.11 1.07
C PRO A 37 -2.40 -8.62 1.34
N GLY A 38 -3.58 -9.15 1.62
CA GLY A 38 -3.75 -10.60 1.68
C GLY A 38 -3.65 -11.17 0.27
N GLU A 39 -2.75 -12.14 0.06
CA GLU A 39 -2.74 -12.95 -1.15
C GLU A 39 -3.78 -14.06 -0.95
N ALA A 40 -4.90 -13.96 -1.65
CA ALA A 40 -5.90 -15.02 -1.67
C ALA A 40 -5.65 -15.87 -2.93
N ASP A 41 -5.25 -17.12 -2.74
CA ASP A 41 -5.16 -18.11 -3.82
C ASP A 41 -6.55 -18.56 -4.32
N GLU A 42 -7.62 -18.12 -3.64
CA GLU A 42 -9.00 -18.44 -3.91
C GLU A 42 -9.81 -17.21 -4.35
N LEU A 43 -10.86 -17.46 -5.14
CA LEU A 43 -11.83 -16.43 -5.53
C LEU A 43 -12.53 -15.87 -4.28
N ILE A 44 -12.33 -14.58 -4.02
CA ILE A 44 -13.04 -13.86 -2.97
C ILE A 44 -14.53 -13.85 -3.29
N THR A 45 -15.34 -14.42 -2.40
CA THR A 45 -16.80 -14.40 -2.55
C THR A 45 -17.36 -13.02 -2.24
N ASP A 46 -18.53 -12.69 -2.81
CA ASP A 46 -19.24 -11.43 -2.52
C ASP A 46 -19.55 -11.25 -1.04
N LYS A 47 -19.65 -12.34 -0.27
CA LYS A 47 -19.87 -12.31 1.18
C LYS A 47 -18.62 -11.94 1.97
N GLN A 48 -17.43 -12.28 1.47
CA GLN A 48 -16.15 -11.99 2.13
C GLN A 48 -15.65 -10.59 1.79
N LYS A 49 -16.01 -10.07 0.61
CA LYS A 49 -15.54 -8.77 0.10
C LYS A 49 -15.72 -7.61 1.09
N PRO A 50 -16.90 -7.39 1.73
CA PRO A 50 -17.06 -6.28 2.67
C PRO A 50 -16.13 -6.36 3.89
N ALA A 51 -15.88 -7.58 4.39
CA ALA A 51 -14.98 -7.79 5.52
C ALA A 51 -13.51 -7.55 5.12
N LEU A 52 -13.12 -7.94 3.90
CA LEU A 52 -11.78 -7.68 3.36
C LEU A 52 -11.56 -6.21 3.04
N ASP A 53 -12.58 -5.51 2.52
CA ASP A 53 -12.54 -4.07 2.27
C ASP A 53 -12.35 -3.30 3.59
N ALA A 54 -13.13 -3.64 4.63
CA ALA A 54 -12.96 -3.05 5.96
C ALA A 54 -11.57 -3.34 6.55
N LEU A 55 -11.07 -4.57 6.40
CA LEU A 55 -9.72 -4.94 6.82
C LEU A 55 -8.64 -4.13 6.08
N HIS A 56 -8.83 -3.89 4.77
CA HIS A 56 -7.90 -3.09 3.99
C HIS A 56 -7.81 -1.65 4.48
N LEU A 57 -8.94 -1.02 4.82
CA LEU A 57 -8.96 0.33 5.40
C LEU A 57 -8.25 0.38 6.76
N ARG A 58 -8.46 -0.63 7.62
CA ARG A 58 -7.74 -0.71 8.91
C ARG A 58 -6.23 -0.87 8.76
N LYS A 59 -5.77 -1.53 7.70
CA LYS A 59 -4.34 -1.61 7.36
C LYS A 59 -3.76 -0.25 6.97
N ILE A 60 -4.55 0.57 6.25
CA ILE A 60 -4.18 1.94 5.88
C ILE A 60 -4.12 2.84 7.12
N ASP A 61 -5.13 2.78 8.00
CA ASP A 61 -5.16 3.56 9.25
C ASP A 61 -3.96 3.29 10.17
N LEU A 62 -3.47 2.06 10.18
CA LEU A 62 -2.31 1.65 10.99
C LEU A 62 -0.98 2.22 10.46
N ALA A 63 -0.90 2.54 9.17
CA ALA A 63 0.35 2.87 8.51
C ALA A 63 0.69 4.36 8.58
N ASP A 64 1.99 4.65 8.67
CA ASP A 64 2.52 6.02 8.60
C ASP A 64 2.41 6.58 7.17
N ARG A 65 2.57 5.70 6.18
CA ARG A 65 2.37 5.99 4.76
C ARG A 65 1.78 4.81 4.01
N VAL A 66 1.21 5.09 2.84
CA VAL A 66 0.65 4.09 1.93
C VAL A 66 1.40 4.12 0.61
N LEU A 67 1.80 2.96 0.11
CA LEU A 67 2.46 2.81 -1.18
C LEU A 67 1.57 2.00 -2.12
N VAL A 68 1.05 2.66 -3.15
CA VAL A 68 0.17 2.05 -4.16
C VAL A 68 0.99 1.64 -5.37
N VAL A 69 1.16 0.35 -5.59
CA VAL A 69 1.86 -0.23 -6.74
C VAL A 69 0.94 -0.23 -7.96
N ASN A 70 1.35 0.47 -9.01
CA ASN A 70 0.67 0.56 -10.30
C ASN A 70 1.66 0.92 -11.42
N VAL A 71 1.76 0.08 -12.45
CA VAL A 71 2.68 0.33 -13.59
C VAL A 71 2.26 1.49 -14.52
N ASN A 72 1.08 2.11 -14.30
CA ASN A 72 0.50 3.11 -15.21
C ASN A 72 0.51 4.56 -14.70
N VAL A 73 1.41 4.94 -13.78
CA VAL A 73 1.48 6.36 -13.37
C VAL A 73 2.24 7.19 -14.42
N ARG A 74 1.54 7.61 -15.48
CA ARG A 74 1.84 8.93 -16.07
C ARG A 74 1.58 9.97 -14.97
N PRO A 75 2.36 11.07 -14.87
CA PRO A 75 2.10 12.11 -13.89
C PRO A 75 0.80 12.85 -14.27
N SER A 76 -0.35 12.28 -13.91
CA SER A 76 -1.63 12.97 -13.93
C SER A 76 -2.04 13.20 -12.49
N SER A 77 -1.93 14.47 -12.08
CA SER A 77 -2.43 15.14 -10.87
C SER A 77 -2.81 14.29 -9.65
N PRO A 78 -2.36 14.66 -8.43
CA PRO A 78 -2.81 13.98 -7.22
C PRO A 78 -4.34 14.04 -7.11
N ALA A 79 -4.94 12.95 -6.62
CA ALA A 79 -6.30 12.96 -6.12
C ALA A 79 -6.41 14.07 -5.07
N ARG A 80 -7.45 14.91 -5.20
CA ARG A 80 -7.65 16.14 -4.42
C ARG A 80 -7.48 15.85 -2.92
N GLY A 81 -6.37 16.29 -2.33
CA GLY A 81 -6.07 16.18 -0.90
C GLY A 81 -4.81 15.39 -0.52
N ALA A 82 -4.25 14.58 -1.42
CA ALA A 82 -3.03 13.80 -1.15
C ALA A 82 -1.76 14.54 -1.62
N ARG A 83 -0.84 14.86 -0.70
CA ARG A 83 0.56 15.17 -1.06
C ARG A 83 1.28 13.86 -1.33
N GLY A 84 1.13 13.31 -2.53
CA GLY A 84 1.83 12.10 -2.93
C GLY A 84 3.19 12.42 -3.55
N HIS A 85 4.24 11.68 -3.16
CA HIS A 85 5.53 11.66 -3.85
C HIS A 85 5.60 10.39 -4.70
N LEU A 86 5.99 10.50 -5.98
CA LEU A 86 6.36 9.32 -6.74
C LEU A 86 7.78 8.90 -6.30
N PRO A 87 7.97 7.73 -5.66
CA PRO A 87 9.27 7.08 -5.71
C PRO A 87 9.68 6.88 -7.17
N SER A 88 10.98 6.75 -7.44
CA SER A 88 11.57 6.53 -8.77
C SER A 88 11.18 5.20 -9.46
N GLY A 89 10.02 4.62 -9.14
CA GLY A 89 9.51 3.34 -9.63
C GLY A 89 7.98 3.34 -9.86
N PRO A 90 7.36 2.17 -10.11
CA PRO A 90 5.95 2.03 -10.50
C PRO A 90 4.99 2.16 -9.30
N ALA A 91 5.29 3.04 -8.35
CA ALA A 91 4.51 3.19 -7.13
C ALA A 91 4.20 4.65 -6.86
N LEU A 92 3.02 4.90 -6.28
CA LEU A 92 2.63 6.19 -5.74
C LEU A 92 2.68 6.10 -4.21
N CYS A 93 3.51 6.91 -3.56
CA CYS A 93 3.47 7.07 -2.12
C CYS A 93 2.45 8.15 -1.76
N ILE A 94 1.62 7.86 -0.78
CA ILE A 94 0.74 8.81 -0.13
C ILE A 94 1.18 8.85 1.33
N ASP A 95 1.38 10.05 1.87
CA ASP A 95 1.78 10.24 3.27
C ASP A 95 0.56 10.61 4.12
N GLY A 96 0.53 10.11 5.36
CA GLY A 96 -0.58 10.29 6.30
C GLY A 96 -0.63 11.68 6.98
N PRO A 97 -1.58 11.88 7.91
CA PRO A 97 -2.47 10.87 8.48
C PRO A 97 -3.68 10.55 7.57
N PHE A 98 -4.00 9.26 7.47
CA PHE A 98 -5.21 8.75 6.80
C PHE A 98 -6.33 8.67 7.83
N HIS A 99 -7.09 9.73 7.99
CA HIS A 99 -8.34 9.66 8.76
C HIS A 99 -9.45 9.22 7.81
N LEU A 100 -9.70 7.91 7.75
CA LEU A 100 -10.82 7.28 7.02
C LEU A 100 -12.13 7.35 7.79
#